data_AF-A0A2E8YFR9-F1
#
_entry.id   AF-A0A2E8YFR9-F1
#
_cell.length_a   1.000
_cell.length_b   1.000
_cell.length_c   1.000
_cell.angle_alpha   90.00
_cell.angle_beta   90.00
_cell.angle_gamma   90.00
#
_symmetry.space_group_name_H-M   'P 1'
#
loop_
_entity.id
_entity.type
_entity.pdbx_description
1 polymer ?
#
loop_
_entity_poly.entity_id
_entity_poly.type
_entity_poly.pdbx_seq_one_letter_code
_entity_poly.pdbx_strand_id
1 'polypeptide(L)'
;MYRLRCVERWSMIIPWVGVPLAPVLQKFKPTSNAKYVAFKTLFDPGQMPGQQRAVLRWPYVEGLRIDEAMNELSFFAVGLYGEELPNQNGAPIRLVVPWKYGYKSIKSIVSLEFTETEPPTSWNFALPNEYGFYSNVNPEVDHPRWSQRKERRIGELFRRPTLMFNGYEEQVAHLYTGMDLVKNH
;
A
#
# COMPACT_ATOMS: atom_id res chain seq x y z
N MET A 1 9.71 12.89 3.64
CA MET A 1 9.53 12.86 2.16
C MET A 1 9.59 11.41 1.72
N TYR A 2 8.56 10.90 1.04
CA TYR A 2 8.56 9.50 0.56
C TYR A 2 8.22 9.41 -0.92
N ARG A 3 8.82 8.43 -1.61
CA ARG A 3 8.38 7.99 -2.94
C ARG A 3 7.05 7.23 -2.84
N LEU A 4 6.15 7.50 -3.77
CA LEU A 4 4.96 6.71 -4.06
C LEU A 4 5.07 6.19 -5.48
N ARG A 5 4.90 4.89 -5.67
CA ARG A 5 4.95 4.24 -6.98
C ARG A 5 3.64 3.51 -7.24
N CYS A 6 2.84 3.98 -8.19
CA CYS A 6 1.66 3.25 -8.64
C CYS A 6 2.05 2.10 -9.56
N VAL A 7 1.37 0.96 -9.49
CA VAL A 7 1.60 -0.22 -10.37
C VAL A 7 1.54 0.13 -11.86
N GLU A 8 0.83 1.20 -12.22
CA GLU A 8 0.64 1.73 -13.58
C GLU A 8 1.86 2.46 -14.17
N ARG A 9 3.05 2.28 -13.58
CA ARG A 9 4.35 2.84 -14.04
C ARG A 9 4.50 4.34 -13.89
N TRP A 10 3.81 4.95 -12.93
CA TRP A 10 4.07 6.34 -12.54
C TRP A 10 4.43 6.47 -11.06
N SER A 11 5.23 7.48 -10.75
CA SER A 11 5.70 7.74 -9.38
C SER A 11 5.65 9.21 -9.01
N MET A 12 5.70 9.49 -7.70
CA MET A 12 5.78 10.83 -7.13
C MET A 12 6.72 10.83 -5.92
N ILE A 13 7.24 12.01 -5.56
CA ILE A 13 7.83 12.25 -4.24
C ILE A 13 6.85 13.13 -3.48
N ILE A 14 6.50 12.71 -2.27
CA ILE A 14 5.38 13.28 -1.54
C ILE A 14 5.83 13.63 -0.09
N PRO A 15 5.65 14.90 0.35
CA PRO A 15 5.78 15.30 1.74
C PRO A 15 4.52 14.92 2.51
N TRP A 16 4.41 13.66 2.88
CA TRP A 16 3.36 13.22 3.80
C TRP A 16 3.59 13.78 5.20
N VAL A 17 2.49 14.05 5.90
CA VAL A 17 2.44 14.28 7.34
C VAL A 17 1.64 13.15 7.97
N GLY A 18 2.17 12.54 9.03
CA GLY A 18 1.60 11.31 9.56
C GLY A 18 2.25 10.83 10.84
N VAL A 19 1.76 9.69 11.33
CA VAL A 19 2.29 8.99 12.50
C VAL A 19 2.70 7.57 12.14
N PRO A 20 3.84 7.07 12.64
CA PRO A 20 4.25 5.69 12.40
C PRO A 20 3.15 4.69 12.78
N LEU A 21 3.02 3.62 12.00
CA LEU A 21 1.95 2.64 12.19
C LEU A 21 2.20 1.79 13.44
N ALA A 22 3.45 1.33 13.65
CA ALA A 22 3.79 0.40 14.72
C ALA A 22 3.36 0.89 16.13
N PRO A 23 3.64 2.14 16.56
CA PRO A 23 3.19 2.63 17.86
C PRO A 23 1.68 2.72 17.99
N VAL A 24 0.93 2.90 16.89
CA VAL A 24 -0.54 2.86 16.91
C VAL A 24 -1.01 1.43 17.14
N LEU A 25 -0.45 0.46 16.41
CA LEU A 25 -0.82 -0.96 16.54
C LEU A 25 -0.49 -1.53 17.91
N GLN A 26 0.65 -1.17 18.48
CA GLN A 26 1.10 -1.64 19.79
C GLN A 26 0.13 -1.26 20.94
N LYS A 27 -0.62 -0.16 20.80
CA LYS A 27 -1.64 0.24 21.79
C LYS A 27 -2.77 -0.77 21.94
N PHE A 28 -3.06 -1.53 20.88
CA PHE A 28 -4.09 -2.56 20.88
C PHE A 28 -3.60 -3.90 21.46
N LYS A 29 -2.29 -4.02 21.77
CA LYS A 29 -1.68 -5.22 22.35
C LYS A 29 -2.05 -6.51 21.58
N PRO A 30 -1.71 -6.60 20.27
CA PRO A 30 -2.05 -7.79 19.48
C PRO A 30 -1.46 -9.05 20.12
N THR A 31 -2.22 -10.14 20.07
CA THR A 31 -1.78 -11.43 20.61
C THR A 31 -0.67 -12.03 19.74
N SER A 32 0.03 -13.04 20.24
CA SER A 32 1.01 -13.80 19.46
C SER A 32 0.42 -14.51 18.24
N ASN A 33 -0.91 -14.66 18.18
CA ASN A 33 -1.59 -15.29 17.05
C ASN A 33 -1.81 -14.32 15.88
N ALA A 34 -1.76 -13.00 16.13
CA ALA A 34 -1.93 -12.00 15.09
C ALA A 34 -0.75 -12.05 14.11
N LYS A 35 -1.02 -12.46 12.86
CA LYS A 35 0.00 -12.56 11.80
C LYS A 35 -0.16 -11.47 10.74
N TYR A 36 -1.35 -10.88 10.64
CA TYR A 36 -1.67 -9.86 9.66
C TYR A 36 -2.51 -8.74 10.27
N VAL A 37 -2.55 -7.63 9.55
CA VAL A 37 -3.38 -6.47 9.84
C VAL A 37 -4.25 -6.21 8.61
N ALA A 38 -5.56 -6.35 8.77
CA ALA A 38 -6.56 -6.06 7.75
C ALA A 38 -7.07 -4.63 7.93
N PHE A 39 -7.26 -3.92 6.82
CA PHE A 39 -7.73 -2.54 6.76
C PHE A 39 -8.97 -2.44 5.89
N LYS A 40 -9.90 -1.55 6.26
CA LYS A 40 -11.16 -1.33 5.53
C LYS A 40 -11.42 0.15 5.31
N THR A 41 -11.70 0.53 4.07
CA THR A 41 -12.16 1.87 3.69
C THR A 41 -13.65 2.03 4.01
N LEU A 42 -14.08 3.28 4.25
CA LEU A 42 -15.49 3.64 4.37
C LEU A 42 -16.33 3.08 3.20
N PHE A 43 -17.50 2.52 3.50
CA PHE A 43 -18.52 2.17 2.53
C PHE A 43 -19.68 3.16 2.64
N ASP A 44 -19.79 4.06 1.65
CA ASP A 44 -20.87 5.03 1.55
C ASP A 44 -21.11 5.35 0.06
N PRO A 45 -21.93 4.56 -0.66
CA PRO A 45 -22.20 4.79 -2.08
C PRO A 45 -22.93 6.10 -2.39
N GLY A 46 -23.51 6.77 -1.37
CA GLY A 46 -24.16 8.08 -1.52
C GLY A 46 -23.14 9.21 -1.61
N GLN A 47 -22.10 9.17 -0.75
CA GLN A 47 -20.99 10.13 -0.78
C GLN A 47 -19.88 9.72 -1.76
N MET A 48 -19.73 8.43 -2.03
CA MET A 48 -18.70 7.85 -2.90
C MET A 48 -19.36 7.11 -4.08
N PRO A 49 -19.87 7.83 -5.11
CA PRO A 49 -20.60 7.21 -6.22
C PRO A 49 -19.77 6.19 -7.02
N GLY A 50 -18.43 6.25 -6.94
CA GLY A 50 -17.55 5.23 -7.50
C GLY A 50 -17.79 3.82 -6.94
N GLN A 51 -18.33 3.71 -5.72
CA GLN A 51 -18.66 2.44 -5.06
C GLN A 51 -19.90 1.75 -5.64
N GLN A 52 -20.62 2.41 -6.55
CA GLN A 52 -21.72 1.81 -7.30
C GLN A 52 -21.22 1.07 -8.56
N ARG A 53 -19.96 1.28 -8.96
CA ARG A 53 -19.37 0.64 -10.15
C ARG A 53 -18.86 -0.75 -9.80
N ALA A 54 -19.17 -1.75 -10.61
CA ALA A 54 -18.70 -3.14 -10.45
C ALA A 54 -17.23 -3.35 -10.88
N VAL A 55 -16.34 -2.40 -10.58
CA VAL A 55 -14.91 -2.49 -10.89
C VAL A 55 -14.12 -3.21 -9.79
N LEU A 56 -14.62 -3.17 -8.55
CA LEU A 56 -14.08 -3.85 -7.39
C LEU A 56 -15.26 -4.35 -6.54
N ARG A 57 -14.99 -5.33 -5.67
CA ARG A 57 -15.90 -5.66 -4.58
C ARG A 57 -15.72 -4.62 -3.47
N TRP A 58 -16.71 -3.74 -3.31
CA TRP A 58 -16.69 -2.69 -2.29
C TRP A 58 -17.16 -3.21 -0.91
N PRO A 59 -16.72 -2.58 0.20
CA PRO A 59 -15.71 -1.52 0.30
C PRO A 59 -14.30 -1.99 -0.08
N TYR A 60 -13.41 -1.01 -0.31
CA TYR A 60 -12.00 -1.31 -0.52
C TYR A 60 -11.38 -1.88 0.77
N VAL A 61 -10.65 -2.98 0.64
CA VAL A 61 -9.98 -3.70 1.73
C VAL A 61 -8.54 -3.98 1.35
N GLU A 62 -7.66 -3.91 2.33
CA GLU A 62 -6.24 -4.22 2.18
C GLU A 62 -5.68 -4.95 3.39
N GLY A 63 -4.48 -5.48 3.24
CA GLY A 63 -3.80 -6.22 4.28
C GLY A 63 -2.29 -6.05 4.24
N LEU A 64 -1.67 -6.14 5.41
CA LEU A 64 -0.22 -6.27 5.58
C LEU A 64 0.08 -7.45 6.49
N ARG A 65 1.21 -8.11 6.27
CA ARG A 65 1.77 -8.98 7.31
C ARG A 65 2.20 -8.12 8.50
N ILE A 66 2.10 -8.64 9.71
CA ILE A 66 2.23 -7.82 10.91
C ILE A 66 3.62 -7.18 11.05
N ASP A 67 4.68 -7.86 10.61
CA ASP A 67 6.04 -7.31 10.55
C ASP A 67 6.17 -6.15 9.55
N GLU A 68 5.51 -6.20 8.41
CA GLU A 68 5.41 -5.09 7.46
C GLU A 68 4.65 -3.89 8.05
N ALA A 69 3.58 -4.18 8.79
CA ALA A 69 2.79 -3.16 9.48
C ALA A 69 3.56 -2.52 10.65
N MET A 70 4.48 -3.27 11.27
CA MET A 70 5.34 -2.82 12.36
C MET A 70 6.66 -2.17 11.89
N ASN A 71 6.97 -2.22 10.58
CA ASN A 71 8.16 -1.58 10.04
C ASN A 71 8.09 -0.04 10.18
N GLU A 72 9.24 0.60 10.43
CA GLU A 72 9.35 2.04 10.65
C GLU A 72 8.90 2.91 9.46
N LEU A 73 8.94 2.37 8.25
CA LEU A 73 8.51 3.07 7.03
C LEU A 73 7.00 3.00 6.78
N SER A 74 6.27 2.14 7.49
CA SER A 74 4.80 2.08 7.44
C SER A 74 4.19 3.13 8.37
N PHE A 75 3.28 3.94 7.86
CA PHE A 75 2.68 5.01 8.65
C PHE A 75 1.26 5.36 8.19
N PHE A 76 0.50 5.99 9.09
CA PHE A 76 -0.75 6.65 8.74
C PHE A 76 -0.49 8.10 8.36
N ALA A 77 -0.81 8.45 7.11
CA ALA A 77 -0.85 9.82 6.65
C ALA A 77 -2.17 10.47 7.06
N VAL A 78 -2.06 11.66 7.65
CA VAL A 78 -3.17 12.56 8.02
C VAL A 78 -3.04 13.94 7.37
N GLY A 79 -1.92 14.19 6.67
CA GLY A 79 -1.67 15.43 5.97
C GLY A 79 -0.73 15.28 4.78
N LEU A 80 -0.65 16.35 4.00
CA LEU A 80 0.09 16.43 2.75
C LEU A 80 0.57 17.86 2.53
N TYR A 81 1.87 18.06 2.25
CA TYR A 81 2.46 19.41 2.05
C TYR A 81 2.27 20.36 3.25
N GLY A 82 2.21 19.84 4.47
CA GLY A 82 2.01 20.63 5.69
C GLY A 82 0.54 20.91 6.04
N GLU A 83 -0.39 20.56 5.17
CA GLU A 83 -1.83 20.76 5.34
C GLU A 83 -2.56 19.45 5.66
N GLU A 84 -3.82 19.56 6.08
CA GLU A 84 -4.72 18.41 6.23
C GLU A 84 -4.84 17.61 4.93
N LEU A 85 -5.01 16.29 5.06
CA LEU A 85 -5.08 15.40 3.90
C LEU A 85 -6.32 15.74 3.06
N PRO A 86 -6.20 16.05 1.76
CA PRO A 86 -7.36 16.28 0.92
C PRO A 86 -8.19 15.01 0.69
N ASN A 87 -9.50 15.15 0.47
CA ASN A 87 -10.42 14.02 0.26
C ASN A 87 -9.95 13.08 -0.88
N GLN A 88 -9.47 13.62 -1.99
CA GLN A 88 -8.95 12.83 -3.12
C GLN A 88 -7.73 11.97 -2.76
N ASN A 89 -7.00 12.37 -1.71
CA ASN A 89 -5.84 11.64 -1.19
C ASN A 89 -6.20 10.62 -0.11
N GLY A 90 -7.46 10.56 0.34
CA GLY A 90 -7.95 9.54 1.28
C GLY A 90 -8.11 10.03 2.71
N ALA A 91 -8.51 11.28 2.88
CA ALA A 91 -8.85 11.87 4.19
C ALA A 91 -9.87 11.02 4.97
N PRO A 92 -9.89 11.13 6.32
CA PRO A 92 -8.93 11.86 7.16
C PRO A 92 -7.64 11.07 7.42
N ILE A 93 -7.65 9.76 7.18
CA ILE A 93 -6.55 8.86 7.48
C ILE A 93 -6.34 7.86 6.34
N ARG A 94 -5.07 7.73 5.94
CA ARG A 94 -4.61 6.86 4.86
C ARG A 94 -3.40 6.07 5.30
N LEU A 95 -3.29 4.82 4.86
CA LEU A 95 -2.06 4.04 4.99
C LEU A 95 -1.04 4.46 3.93
N VAL A 96 0.24 4.52 4.30
CA VAL A 96 1.35 4.66 3.37
C VAL A 96 2.39 3.59 3.65
N VAL A 97 2.73 2.83 2.60
CA VAL A 97 3.75 1.77 2.63
C VAL A 97 4.69 1.99 1.44
N PRO A 98 5.79 2.75 1.62
CA PRO A 98 6.47 3.41 0.50
C PRO A 98 7.26 2.45 -0.40
N TRP A 99 7.55 1.23 0.05
CA TRP A 99 8.25 0.21 -0.75
C TRP A 99 7.32 -0.69 -1.57
N LYS A 100 6.00 -0.54 -1.41
CA LYS A 100 4.97 -1.32 -2.11
C LYS A 100 4.29 -0.50 -3.21
N TYR A 101 3.61 -1.17 -4.13
CA TYR A 101 2.78 -0.48 -5.11
C TYR A 101 1.63 0.28 -4.44
N GLY A 102 1.24 1.40 -5.07
CA GLY A 102 0.34 2.39 -4.48
C GLY A 102 -1.04 1.87 -4.06
N TYR A 103 -1.52 0.75 -4.61
CA TYR A 103 -2.81 0.18 -4.20
C TYR A 103 -2.79 -0.41 -2.77
N LYS A 104 -1.61 -0.80 -2.27
CA LYS A 104 -1.45 -1.22 -0.87
C LYS A 104 -1.64 -0.08 0.13
N SER A 105 -1.54 1.17 -0.33
CA SER A 105 -1.74 2.38 0.48
C SER A 105 -3.23 2.77 0.51
N ILE A 106 -4.02 1.98 1.24
CA ILE A 106 -5.48 2.15 1.40
C ILE A 106 -5.86 3.53 1.96
N LYS A 107 -6.99 4.06 1.47
CA LYS A 107 -7.50 5.41 1.75
C LYS A 107 -8.72 5.38 2.69
N SER A 108 -8.96 6.47 3.42
CA SER A 108 -10.18 6.70 4.21
C SER A 108 -10.55 5.51 5.10
N ILE A 109 -9.57 5.08 5.90
CA ILE A 109 -9.65 3.87 6.72
C ILE A 109 -10.66 4.09 7.87
N VAL A 110 -11.57 3.14 8.05
CA VAL A 110 -12.57 3.14 9.12
C VAL A 110 -12.47 1.94 10.06
N SER A 111 -11.75 0.90 9.67
CA SER A 111 -11.54 -0.29 10.51
C SER A 111 -10.16 -0.89 10.30
N LEU A 112 -9.65 -1.47 11.38
CA LEU A 112 -8.44 -2.27 11.44
C LEU A 112 -8.73 -3.53 12.26
N GLU A 113 -8.28 -4.68 11.77
CA GLU A 113 -8.44 -5.97 12.43
C GLU A 113 -7.12 -6.76 12.41
N PHE A 114 -6.77 -7.38 13.52
CA PHE A 114 -5.65 -8.33 13.58
C PHE A 114 -6.14 -9.72 13.23
N THR A 115 -5.54 -10.37 12.24
CA THR A 115 -5.98 -11.68 11.77
C THR A 115 -4.86 -12.72 11.84
N GLU A 116 -5.23 -13.98 12.07
CA GLU A 116 -4.28 -15.10 12.07
C GLU A 116 -3.93 -15.58 10.66
N THR A 117 -4.83 -15.33 9.70
CA THR A 117 -4.70 -15.71 8.29
C THR A 117 -4.61 -14.47 7.40
N GLU A 118 -4.03 -14.65 6.20
CA GLU A 118 -3.88 -13.59 5.20
C GLU A 118 -5.26 -13.05 4.82
N PRO A 119 -5.56 -11.75 5.07
CA PRO A 119 -6.85 -11.17 4.75
C PRO A 119 -6.96 -10.89 3.24
N PRO A 120 -8.19 -10.86 2.68
CA PRO A 120 -8.38 -10.53 1.27
C PRO A 120 -7.97 -9.08 0.98
N THR A 121 -7.46 -8.84 -0.22
CA THR A 121 -7.13 -7.48 -0.72
C THR A 121 -7.91 -7.20 -2.00
N SER A 122 -8.39 -5.96 -2.18
CA SER A 122 -9.37 -5.65 -3.24
C SER A 122 -8.86 -5.94 -4.65
N TRP A 123 -7.60 -5.60 -4.96
CA TRP A 123 -7.05 -5.84 -6.30
C TRP A 123 -6.68 -7.30 -6.55
N ASN A 124 -6.15 -8.01 -5.55
CA ASN A 124 -5.91 -9.45 -5.66
C ASN A 124 -7.21 -10.22 -5.84
N PHE A 125 -8.28 -9.84 -5.13
CA PHE A 125 -9.59 -10.47 -5.33
C PHE A 125 -10.16 -10.19 -6.72
N ALA A 126 -10.00 -8.97 -7.23
CA ALA A 126 -10.52 -8.59 -8.54
C ALA A 126 -9.76 -9.24 -9.71
N LEU A 127 -8.43 -9.31 -9.61
CA LEU A 127 -7.52 -9.76 -10.67
C LEU A 127 -6.31 -10.50 -10.05
N PRO A 128 -6.50 -11.73 -9.53
CA PRO A 128 -5.48 -12.45 -8.76
C PRO A 128 -4.23 -12.81 -9.55
N ASN A 129 -4.34 -12.87 -10.88
CA ASN A 129 -3.23 -13.10 -11.79
C ASN A 129 -2.38 -11.85 -12.07
N GLU A 130 -2.82 -10.66 -11.63
CA GLU A 130 -2.13 -9.38 -11.88
C GLU A 130 -1.58 -8.72 -10.60
N TYR A 131 -2.24 -8.94 -9.46
CA TYR A 131 -1.90 -8.28 -8.20
C TYR A 131 -1.83 -9.32 -7.08
N GLY A 132 -0.64 -9.54 -6.50
CA GLY A 132 -0.48 -10.40 -5.33
C GLY A 132 -0.72 -9.69 -4.01
N PHE A 133 -0.54 -10.41 -2.90
CA PHE A 133 -0.71 -9.85 -1.55
C PHE A 133 0.43 -8.90 -1.18
N TYR A 134 1.70 -9.29 -1.39
CA TYR A 134 2.84 -8.52 -0.92
C TYR A 134 3.09 -7.28 -1.78
N SER A 135 3.05 -7.40 -3.11
CA SER A 135 3.06 -6.23 -4.01
C SER A 135 4.24 -5.28 -3.81
N ASN A 136 5.40 -5.82 -3.47
CA ASN A 136 6.63 -5.06 -3.33
C ASN A 136 7.01 -4.47 -4.69
N VAL A 137 7.47 -3.21 -4.72
CA VAL A 137 7.97 -2.63 -5.98
C VAL A 137 9.21 -3.41 -6.41
N ASN A 138 9.13 -4.13 -7.52
CA ASN A 138 10.19 -4.98 -8.02
C ASN A 138 10.36 -4.74 -9.53
N PRO A 139 11.49 -4.17 -10.01
CA PRO A 139 11.73 -3.94 -11.44
C PRO A 139 11.98 -5.24 -12.23
N GLU A 140 12.23 -6.36 -11.56
CA GLU A 140 12.51 -7.65 -12.18
C GLU A 140 11.25 -8.48 -12.44
N VAL A 141 10.13 -8.12 -11.82
CA VAL A 141 8.83 -8.77 -12.02
C VAL A 141 7.91 -7.81 -12.77
N ASP A 142 7.63 -8.16 -14.02
CA ASP A 142 6.74 -7.39 -14.88
C ASP A 142 5.28 -7.68 -14.52
N HIS A 143 4.42 -6.67 -14.67
CA HIS A 143 2.98 -6.87 -14.61
C HIS A 143 2.54 -7.59 -15.91
N PRO A 144 1.51 -8.46 -15.90
CA PRO A 144 1.13 -9.26 -17.08
C PRO A 144 0.90 -8.44 -18.35
N ARG A 145 0.49 -7.18 -18.20
CA ARG A 145 0.19 -6.25 -19.30
C ARG A 145 1.29 -5.24 -19.61
N TRP A 146 2.31 -5.08 -18.76
CA TRP A 146 3.40 -4.11 -19.00
C TRP A 146 4.63 -4.35 -18.14
N SER A 147 5.79 -3.94 -18.65
CA SER A 147 7.01 -4.00 -17.86
C SER A 147 7.03 -3.02 -16.69
N GLN A 148 7.58 -3.46 -15.55
CA GLN A 148 7.79 -2.64 -14.35
C GLN A 148 9.19 -2.03 -14.26
N ARG A 149 10.10 -2.35 -15.19
CA ARG A 149 11.50 -1.89 -15.19
C ARG A 149 11.70 -0.37 -15.20
N LYS A 150 10.72 0.37 -15.73
CA LYS A 150 10.77 1.85 -15.81
C LYS A 150 9.48 2.48 -15.31
N GLU A 151 9.59 3.68 -14.78
CA GLU A 151 8.49 4.51 -14.30
C GLU A 151 8.58 5.94 -14.84
N ARG A 152 7.44 6.64 -14.88
CA ARG A 152 7.36 8.09 -15.14
C ARG A 152 7.11 8.82 -13.84
N ARG A 153 8.09 9.57 -13.34
CA ARG A 153 7.86 10.48 -12.21
C ARG A 153 7.00 11.64 -12.70
N ILE A 154 5.89 11.90 -12.03
CA ILE A 154 5.01 13.03 -12.38
C ILE A 154 5.81 14.33 -12.25
N GLY A 155 5.70 15.20 -13.26
CA GLY A 155 6.49 16.42 -13.40
C GLY A 155 7.72 16.27 -14.29
N GLU A 156 8.00 15.08 -14.82
CA GLU A 156 9.16 14.84 -15.69
C GLU A 156 8.80 14.43 -17.11
N LEU A 157 9.67 14.79 -18.05
CA LEU A 157 9.51 14.48 -19.46
C LEU A 157 9.85 13.01 -19.78
N PHE A 158 10.92 12.46 -19.20
CA PHE A 158 11.42 11.13 -19.53
C PHE A 158 11.12 10.10 -18.43
N ARG A 159 11.05 8.83 -18.84
CA ARG A 159 10.99 7.70 -17.90
C ARG A 159 12.34 7.43 -17.29
N ARG A 160 12.34 6.86 -16.09
CA ARG A 160 13.51 6.49 -15.29
C ARG A 160 13.44 5.01 -14.90
N PRO A 161 14.56 4.36 -14.56
CA PRO A 161 14.53 3.02 -13.97
C PRO A 161 13.71 3.00 -12.67
N THR A 162 12.91 1.95 -12.50
CA THR A 162 12.27 1.62 -11.23
C THR A 162 13.34 1.03 -10.29
N LEU A 163 13.32 1.41 -9.01
CA LEU A 163 14.24 0.88 -8.01
C LEU A 163 13.61 -0.30 -7.27
N MET A 164 14.42 -1.29 -6.88
CA MET A 164 13.99 -2.38 -6.00
C MET A 164 13.47 -1.81 -4.68
N PHE A 165 12.35 -2.35 -4.18
CA PHE A 165 11.63 -1.84 -3.01
C PHE A 165 11.38 -0.32 -3.07
N ASN A 166 11.21 0.23 -4.28
CA ASN A 166 11.06 1.67 -4.53
C ASN A 166 12.22 2.53 -3.99
N GLY A 167 13.40 1.94 -3.81
CA GLY A 167 14.59 2.59 -3.26
C GLY A 167 14.75 2.48 -1.74
N TYR A 168 13.99 1.59 -1.08
CA TYR A 168 14.07 1.34 0.36
C TYR A 168 14.63 -0.05 0.72
N GLU A 169 15.42 -0.64 -0.18
CA GLU A 169 15.91 -2.01 -0.03
C GLU A 169 16.67 -2.24 1.29
N GLU A 170 17.57 -1.34 1.66
CA GLU A 170 18.33 -1.40 2.92
C GLU A 170 17.41 -1.46 4.16
N GLN A 171 16.25 -0.80 4.10
CA GLN A 171 15.32 -0.69 5.22
C GLN A 171 14.30 -1.83 5.27
N VAL A 172 14.06 -2.56 4.17
CA VAL A 172 12.95 -3.54 4.11
C VAL A 172 13.31 -4.93 3.59
N ALA A 173 14.47 -5.13 2.96
CA ALA A 173 14.83 -6.43 2.36
C ALA A 173 14.84 -7.56 3.40
N HIS A 174 15.24 -7.25 4.64
CA HIS A 174 15.28 -8.22 5.74
C HIS A 174 13.89 -8.81 6.08
N LEU A 175 12.79 -8.07 5.82
CA LEU A 175 11.43 -8.57 6.04
C LEU A 175 11.09 -9.74 5.10
N TYR A 176 11.80 -9.86 3.98
CA TYR A 176 11.51 -10.84 2.93
C TYR A 176 12.60 -11.89 2.76
N THR A 177 13.54 -11.98 3.70
CA THR A 177 14.62 -12.98 3.65
C THR A 177 14.03 -14.40 3.62
N GLY A 178 14.49 -15.21 2.67
CA GLY A 178 14.02 -16.58 2.46
C GLY A 178 12.71 -16.70 1.66
N MET A 179 12.10 -15.58 1.26
CA MET A 179 10.94 -15.60 0.36
C MET A 179 11.37 -15.52 -1.11
N ASP A 180 10.68 -16.26 -1.97
CA ASP A 180 10.74 -16.05 -3.41
C ASP A 180 9.91 -14.82 -3.78
N LEU A 181 10.58 -13.70 -4.07
CA LEU A 181 9.92 -12.42 -4.39
C LEU A 181 9.20 -12.42 -5.74
N VAL A 182 9.49 -13.37 -6.63
CA VAL A 182 8.79 -13.52 -7.91
C VAL A 182 7.49 -14.28 -7.69
N LYS A 183 7.55 -15.39 -6.94
CA LYS A 183 6.37 -16.18 -6.59
C LYS A 183 5.40 -15.44 -5.67
N ASN A 184 5.92 -14.60 -4.79
CA ASN A 184 5.15 -13.85 -3.80
C ASN A 184 4.88 -12.39 -4.23
N HIS A 185 4.93 -12.07 -5.53
CA HIS A 185 4.71 -10.72 -6.04
C HIS A 185 3.23 -10.31 -6.00
#